data_AF-D6XAS9-F1
#
_entry.id   AF-D6XAS9-F1
#
_cell.length_a   1.000
_cell.length_b   1.000
_cell.length_c   1.000
_cell.angle_alpha   90.00
_cell.angle_beta   90.00
_cell.angle_gamma   90.00
#
_symmetry.space_group_name_H-M   'P 1'
#
loop_
_entity.id
_entity.type
_entity.pdbx_description
1 polymer ?
#
loop_
_entity_poly.entity_id
_entity_poly.type
_entity_poly.pdbx_seq_one_letter_code
_entity_poly.pdbx_strand_id
1 'polypeptide(L)'
;MHAQAPQGTTALNLQSVIKVRGQNPVYVARGVSSGGAPDGLATDFTLYEDPAGQKPLCVVAPRGPAGALTVTAPDGSVLAVLHPPTGGGRPRYELELPDGTRLVGRPGTAAAWAVYVVLSPLTLLYNAASLIGGYGVDWHLPSRTVWRAGGGLGPAPLKFYGITDKYKVRAAQLDPRVAYAQAVLHFWST
;
A
#
# COMPACT_ATOMS: atom_id res chain seq x y z
N MET A 1 0.93 6.96 -8.14
CA MET A 1 -0.29 6.13 -8.24
C MET A 1 -1.04 6.19 -6.91
N HIS A 2 -2.36 6.00 -6.92
CA HIS A 2 -3.25 6.03 -5.74
C HIS A 2 -4.39 5.02 -5.98
N ALA A 3 -4.79 4.26 -4.95
CA ALA A 3 -5.88 3.29 -5.02
C ALA A 3 -7.18 3.91 -4.50
N GLN A 4 -8.28 3.74 -5.22
CA GLN A 4 -9.59 4.28 -4.86
C GLN A 4 -10.68 3.21 -5.08
N ALA A 5 -11.72 3.20 -4.25
CA ALA A 5 -12.90 2.36 -4.50
C ALA A 5 -13.59 2.74 -5.84
N PRO A 6 -14.13 1.77 -6.60
CA PRO A 6 -14.73 2.03 -7.89
C PRO A 6 -16.03 2.83 -7.73
N GLN A 7 -16.21 3.82 -8.60
CA GLN A 7 -17.49 4.48 -8.82
C GLN A 7 -18.10 3.88 -10.09
N GLY A 8 -18.77 2.73 -9.98
CA GLY A 8 -19.49 2.12 -11.11
C GLY A 8 -19.51 0.59 -11.12
N THR A 9 -20.69 0.04 -11.43
CA THR A 9 -20.98 -1.38 -11.56
C THR A 9 -20.19 -1.97 -12.73
N THR A 10 -19.27 -2.89 -12.46
CA THR A 10 -18.45 -3.53 -13.50
C THR A 10 -18.66 -5.05 -13.46
N ALA A 11 -18.49 -5.74 -14.60
CA ALA A 11 -18.87 -7.14 -14.80
C ALA A 11 -18.02 -8.17 -14.02
N LEU A 12 -16.82 -7.79 -13.56
CA LEU A 12 -16.11 -8.49 -12.48
C LEU A 12 -16.40 -7.77 -11.17
N ASN A 13 -16.37 -8.49 -10.04
CA ASN A 13 -16.37 -7.95 -8.66
C ASN A 13 -15.12 -7.07 -8.42
N LEU A 14 -15.08 -5.94 -9.11
CA LEU A 14 -14.05 -4.94 -9.09
C LEU A 14 -14.19 -4.18 -7.79
N GLN A 15 -13.11 -4.17 -7.01
CA GLN A 15 -13.10 -3.61 -5.65
C GLN A 15 -12.30 -2.33 -5.54
N SER A 16 -11.31 -2.12 -6.41
CA SER A 16 -10.54 -0.88 -6.44
C SER A 16 -9.97 -0.59 -7.82
N VAL A 17 -9.69 0.68 -8.06
CA VAL A 17 -9.02 1.20 -9.25
C VAL A 17 -7.79 1.98 -8.81
N ILE A 18 -6.64 1.61 -9.36
CA ILE A 18 -5.37 2.29 -9.13
C ILE A 18 -5.16 3.29 -10.25
N LYS A 19 -5.20 4.57 -9.92
CA LYS A 19 -4.90 5.65 -10.87
C LYS A 19 -3.38 5.78 -11.01
N VAL A 20 -2.87 5.56 -12.21
CA VAL A 20 -1.45 5.72 -12.55
C VAL A 20 -1.25 7.02 -13.32
N ARG A 21 -0.25 7.82 -12.95
CA ARG A 21 -0.03 9.13 -13.58
C ARG A 21 0.55 8.91 -14.97
N GLY A 22 -0.18 9.33 -16.01
CA GLY A 22 0.28 9.24 -17.40
C GLY A 22 0.22 7.83 -17.99
N GLN A 23 -0.50 6.90 -17.36
CA GLN A 23 -0.73 5.55 -17.84
C GLN A 23 -2.18 5.14 -17.62
N ASN A 24 -2.59 4.03 -18.22
CA ASN A 24 -3.92 3.46 -18.01
C ASN A 24 -4.13 3.08 -16.53
N PRO A 25 -5.36 3.21 -16.02
CA PRO A 25 -5.70 2.73 -14.69
C PRO A 25 -5.51 1.21 -14.60
N VAL A 26 -5.14 0.74 -13.41
CA VAL A 26 -5.06 -0.69 -13.09
C VAL A 26 -6.27 -1.07 -12.26
N TYR A 27 -6.91 -2.18 -12.63
CA TYR A 27 -8.17 -2.63 -12.07
C TYR A 27 -7.93 -3.80 -11.12
N VAL A 28 -8.65 -3.85 -9.99
CA VAL A 28 -8.45 -4.87 -8.95
C VAL A 28 -9.73 -5.66 -8.77
N ALA A 29 -9.69 -6.95 -9.10
CA ALA A 29 -10.78 -7.86 -8.77
C ALA A 29 -10.37 -8.79 -7.64
N ARG A 30 -11.31 -9.05 -6.71
CA ARG A 30 -11.10 -10.01 -5.62
C ARG A 30 -10.95 -11.42 -6.19
N GLY A 31 -10.04 -12.20 -5.63
CA GLY A 31 -9.93 -13.62 -5.92
C GLY A 31 -11.15 -14.38 -5.37
N VAL A 32 -11.54 -15.45 -6.06
CA VAL A 32 -12.55 -16.38 -5.54
C VAL A 32 -11.78 -17.38 -4.68
N SER A 33 -11.61 -17.08 -3.40
CA SER A 33 -10.99 -18.01 -2.44
C SER A 33 -11.79 -19.32 -2.39
N SER A 34 -11.29 -20.35 -3.06
CA SER A 34 -11.80 -21.71 -2.94
C SER A 34 -11.24 -22.35 -1.68
N GLY A 35 -11.77 -21.98 -0.51
CA GLY A 35 -11.45 -22.69 0.73
C GLY A 35 -11.48 -21.84 1.98
N GLY A 36 -12.64 -21.84 2.66
CA GLY A 36 -12.86 -21.67 4.10
C GLY A 36 -11.77 -21.05 4.99
N ALA A 37 -11.22 -19.90 4.63
CA ALA A 37 -10.37 -19.11 5.51
C ALA A 37 -11.25 -18.18 6.36
N PRO A 38 -11.00 -18.02 7.67
CA PRO A 38 -11.76 -17.14 8.55
C PRO A 38 -11.70 -15.69 8.04
N ASP A 39 -12.75 -14.91 8.32
CA ASP A 39 -13.10 -13.56 7.84
C ASP A 39 -12.04 -12.42 7.97
N GLY A 40 -10.76 -12.72 8.17
CA GLY A 40 -9.67 -11.75 8.18
C GLY A 40 -9.11 -11.51 6.79
N LEU A 41 -9.47 -10.38 6.15
CA LEU A 41 -8.98 -9.87 4.86
C LEU A 41 -9.06 -10.88 3.71
N ALA A 42 -9.94 -10.66 2.73
CA ALA A 42 -9.73 -11.31 1.44
C ALA A 42 -8.37 -10.90 0.89
N THR A 43 -7.45 -11.83 0.99
CA THR A 43 -6.03 -11.61 0.78
C THR A 43 -5.60 -12.08 -0.60
N ASP A 44 -6.53 -12.66 -1.36
CA ASP A 44 -6.40 -13.00 -2.76
C ASP A 44 -7.07 -11.95 -3.66
N PHE A 45 -6.30 -11.45 -4.63
CA PHE A 45 -6.82 -10.53 -5.65
C PHE A 45 -5.97 -10.58 -6.90
N THR A 46 -6.57 -10.22 -8.03
CA THR A 46 -5.89 -10.12 -9.32
C THR A 46 -5.94 -8.68 -9.81
N LEU A 47 -4.80 -8.19 -10.29
CA LEU A 47 -4.68 -6.91 -10.97
C LEU A 47 -4.86 -7.11 -12.47
N TYR A 48 -5.60 -6.22 -13.12
CA TYR A 48 -5.90 -6.26 -14.55
C TYR A 48 -5.53 -4.92 -15.20
N GLU A 49 -5.10 -4.98 -16.46
CA GLU A 49 -4.92 -3.78 -17.29
C GLU A 49 -6.25 -3.21 -17.78
N ASP A 50 -7.28 -4.06 -17.86
CA ASP A 50 -8.55 -3.75 -18.48
C ASP A 50 -9.73 -3.91 -17.50
N PRO A 51 -10.79 -3.11 -17.65
CA PRO A 51 -11.98 -3.24 -16.81
C PRO A 51 -12.77 -4.51 -17.09
N ALA A 52 -12.56 -5.15 -18.25
CA ALA A 52 -13.21 -6.41 -18.63
C ALA A 52 -12.52 -7.64 -18.02
N GLY A 53 -11.38 -7.48 -17.34
CA GLY A 53 -10.67 -8.55 -16.65
C GLY A 53 -10.05 -9.60 -17.57
N GLN A 54 -9.78 -9.26 -18.84
CA GLN A 54 -9.20 -10.20 -19.81
C GLN A 54 -7.66 -10.18 -19.83
N LYS A 55 -7.03 -9.14 -19.28
CA LYS A 55 -5.58 -8.96 -19.27
C LYS A 55 -5.04 -8.89 -17.84
N PRO A 56 -4.79 -10.05 -17.19
CA PRO A 56 -4.21 -10.06 -15.86
C PRO A 56 -2.77 -9.54 -15.91
N LEU A 57 -2.43 -8.65 -14.97
CA LEU A 57 -1.09 -8.11 -14.74
C LEU A 57 -0.31 -8.93 -13.73
N CYS A 58 -0.95 -9.29 -12.64
CA CYS A 58 -0.41 -10.16 -11.60
C CYS A 58 -1.52 -10.66 -10.69
N VAL A 59 -1.28 -11.81 -10.08
CA VAL A 59 -2.14 -12.43 -9.08
C VAL A 59 -1.45 -12.31 -7.73
N VAL A 60 -2.20 -11.93 -6.71
CA VAL A 60 -1.76 -11.89 -5.32
C VAL A 60 -2.51 -12.99 -4.59
N ALA A 61 -1.78 -13.88 -3.93
CA ALA A 61 -2.35 -15.00 -3.21
C ALA A 61 -1.61 -15.26 -1.88
N PRO A 62 -2.31 -15.73 -0.84
CA PRO A 62 -1.69 -16.07 0.42
C PRO A 62 -0.67 -17.20 0.28
N ARG A 63 0.43 -17.09 1.03
CA ARG A 63 1.55 -18.03 1.10
C ARG A 63 1.67 -18.57 2.52
N GLY A 64 1.19 -19.79 2.70
CA GLY A 64 1.30 -20.51 3.98
C GLY A 64 0.54 -19.85 5.13
N PRO A 65 0.69 -20.37 6.36
CA PRO A 65 -0.13 -19.98 7.51
C PRO A 65 0.27 -18.62 8.12
N ALA A 66 1.40 -18.04 7.71
CA ALA A 66 1.93 -16.80 8.29
C ALA A 66 1.33 -15.51 7.72
N GLY A 67 0.33 -15.61 6.82
CA GLY A 67 -0.35 -14.46 6.22
C GLY A 67 0.49 -13.66 5.22
N ALA A 68 1.65 -14.17 4.81
CA ALA A 68 2.43 -13.58 3.72
C ALA A 68 1.67 -13.72 2.39
N LEU A 69 1.84 -12.78 1.46
CA LEU A 69 1.20 -12.78 0.15
C LEU A 69 2.25 -12.88 -0.94
N THR A 70 2.09 -13.82 -1.87
CA THR A 70 2.95 -13.90 -3.06
C THR A 70 2.30 -13.11 -4.18
N VAL A 71 3.10 -12.26 -4.83
CA VAL A 71 2.73 -11.57 -6.06
C VAL A 71 3.34 -12.33 -7.22
N THR A 72 2.50 -12.89 -8.07
CA THR A 72 2.91 -13.73 -9.20
C THR A 72 2.50 -13.06 -10.51
N ALA A 73 3.42 -13.00 -11.47
CA ALA A 73 3.12 -12.55 -12.83
C ALA A 73 2.24 -13.56 -13.59
N PRO A 74 1.65 -13.17 -14.74
CA PRO A 74 0.76 -14.04 -15.50
C PRO A 74 1.47 -15.26 -16.11
N ASP A 75 2.79 -15.19 -16.25
CA ASP A 75 3.66 -16.29 -16.68
C ASP A 75 3.97 -17.29 -15.54
N GLY A 76 3.45 -17.06 -14.34
CA GLY A 76 3.70 -17.89 -13.16
C GLY A 76 4.99 -17.54 -12.41
N SER A 77 5.77 -16.55 -12.87
CA SER A 77 6.97 -16.11 -12.17
C SER A 77 6.61 -15.34 -10.90
N VAL A 78 7.31 -15.62 -9.80
CA VAL A 78 7.13 -14.87 -8.55
C VAL A 78 7.84 -13.53 -8.68
N LEU A 79 7.11 -12.44 -8.50
CA LEU A 79 7.64 -11.07 -8.56
C LEU A 79 8.07 -10.55 -7.20
N ALA A 80 7.35 -10.90 -6.13
CA ALA A 80 7.69 -10.55 -4.76
C ALA A 80 6.85 -11.34 -3.74
N VAL A 81 7.29 -11.35 -2.48
CA VAL A 81 6.50 -11.77 -1.33
C VAL A 81 6.28 -10.55 -0.42
N LEU A 82 5.02 -10.23 -0.15
CA LEU A 82 4.60 -9.16 0.76
C LEU A 82 4.33 -9.77 2.13
N HIS A 83 4.83 -9.15 3.18
CA HIS A 83 4.52 -9.53 4.55
C HIS A 83 3.55 -8.54 5.16
N PRO A 84 2.55 -9.02 5.93
CA PRO A 84 1.65 -8.14 6.67
C PRO A 84 2.46 -7.27 7.64
N PRO A 85 1.99 -6.05 7.94
CA PRO A 85 2.70 -5.15 8.83
C PRO A 85 2.89 -5.80 10.20
N THR A 86 4.13 -5.81 10.69
CA THR A 86 4.47 -6.33 12.02
C THR A 86 4.77 -5.18 12.99
N GLY A 87 4.43 -5.37 14.28
CA GLY A 87 4.78 -4.48 15.39
C GLY A 87 3.64 -3.59 15.91
N GLY A 88 3.57 -3.43 17.24
CA GLY A 88 2.62 -2.53 17.91
C GLY A 88 3.12 -1.07 17.93
N GLY A 89 2.32 -0.14 17.40
CA GLY A 89 2.58 1.31 17.43
C GLY A 89 3.40 1.89 16.28
N ARG A 90 4.27 1.10 15.63
CA ARG A 90 4.97 1.49 14.38
C ARG A 90 4.95 0.33 13.39
N PRO A 91 3.91 0.22 12.54
CA PRO A 91 3.78 -0.90 11.62
C PRO A 91 4.98 -0.92 10.67
N ARG A 92 5.62 -2.08 10.56
CA ARG A 92 6.74 -2.31 9.66
C ARG A 92 6.24 -3.16 8.50
N TYR A 93 6.24 -2.57 7.31
CA TYR A 93 5.90 -3.28 6.08
C TYR A 93 7.16 -3.93 5.53
N GLU A 94 7.05 -5.17 5.08
CA GLU A 94 8.20 -5.87 4.51
C GLU A 94 7.84 -6.52 3.19
N LEU A 95 8.81 -6.52 2.30
CA LEU A 95 8.68 -7.00 0.95
C LEU A 95 9.97 -7.72 0.59
N GLU A 96 9.87 -8.94 0.10
CA GLU A 96 10.99 -9.77 -0.31
C GLU A 96 10.93 -9.95 -1.83
N LEU A 97 12.04 -9.66 -2.49
CA LEU A 97 12.21 -9.85 -3.92
C LEU A 97 12.79 -11.25 -4.23
N PRO A 98 12.63 -11.76 -5.47
CA PRO A 98 13.08 -13.11 -5.83
C PRO A 98 14.59 -13.31 -5.75
N ASP A 99 15.35 -12.21 -5.80
CA ASP A 99 16.81 -12.16 -5.63
C ASP A 99 17.25 -12.25 -4.14
N GLY A 100 16.29 -12.37 -3.21
CA GLY A 100 16.52 -12.35 -1.76
C GLY A 100 16.62 -10.93 -1.19
N THR A 101 16.45 -9.88 -2.00
CA THR A 101 16.49 -8.50 -1.51
C THR A 101 15.26 -8.21 -0.68
N ARG A 102 15.45 -7.90 0.61
CA ARG A 102 14.38 -7.50 1.52
C ARG A 102 14.27 -5.98 1.60
N LEU A 103 13.13 -5.45 1.16
CA LEU A 103 12.74 -4.06 1.30
C LEU A 103 11.88 -3.86 2.55
N VAL A 104 12.29 -2.93 3.41
CA VAL A 104 11.55 -2.61 4.64
C VAL A 104 10.95 -1.21 4.52
N GLY A 105 9.62 -1.14 4.56
CA GLY A 105 8.81 0.06 4.62
C GLY A 105 8.64 0.54 6.05
N ARG A 106 9.13 1.75 6.36
CA ARG A 106 8.95 2.38 7.67
C ARG A 106 8.08 3.64 7.56
N PRO A 107 6.98 3.75 8.32
CA PRO A 107 6.16 4.94 8.39
C PRO A 107 6.85 6.04 9.20
N GLY A 108 6.78 7.27 8.69
CA GLY A 108 7.33 8.46 9.32
C GLY A 108 8.85 8.55 9.24
N THR A 109 9.35 9.50 8.45
CA THR A 109 10.78 9.86 8.45
C THR A 109 11.14 10.61 9.73
N ALA A 110 12.39 10.50 10.22
CA ALA A 110 12.85 11.24 11.40
C ALA A 110 12.57 12.75 11.30
N ALA A 111 12.79 13.36 10.13
CA ALA A 111 12.48 14.76 9.89
C ALA A 111 10.96 15.08 10.01
N ALA A 112 10.10 14.20 9.48
CA ALA A 112 8.65 14.37 9.59
C ALA A 112 8.16 14.23 11.04
N TRP A 113 8.77 13.32 11.82
CA TRP A 113 8.53 13.22 13.26
C TRP A 113 9.01 14.46 14.01
N ALA A 114 10.18 15.02 13.66
CA ALA A 114 10.67 16.25 14.27
C ALA A 114 9.72 17.43 14.01
N VAL A 115 9.27 17.61 12.77
CA VAL A 115 8.27 18.63 12.41
C VAL A 115 6.96 18.39 13.17
N TYR A 116 6.49 17.14 13.27
CA TYR A 116 5.30 16.80 14.04
C TYR A 116 5.44 17.18 15.52
N VAL A 117 6.55 16.83 16.17
CA VAL A 117 6.79 17.13 17.59
C VAL A 117 6.91 18.65 17.85
N VAL A 118 7.50 19.39 16.92
CA VAL A 118 7.62 20.86 17.03
C VAL A 118 6.27 21.55 16.84
N LEU A 119 5.43 21.06 15.92
CA LEU A 119 4.12 21.64 15.64
C LEU A 119 3.01 21.11 16.55
N SER A 120 3.20 19.97 17.23
CA SER A 120 2.16 19.35 18.05
C SER A 120 1.63 20.22 19.19
N PRO A 121 2.44 21.03 19.91
CA PRO A 121 1.91 21.91 20.96
C PRO A 121 1.01 23.01 20.38
N LEU A 122 1.36 23.55 19.21
CA LEU A 122 0.57 24.57 18.52
C LEU A 122 -0.78 23.99 18.06
N THR A 123 -0.77 22.77 17.50
CA THR A 123 -2.00 22.10 17.09
C THR A 123 -2.87 21.70 18.27
N LEU A 124 -2.27 21.37 19.43
CA LEU A 124 -3.02 21.10 20.65
C LEU A 124 -3.74 22.36 21.15
N LEU A 125 -3.04 23.51 21.16
CA LEU A 125 -3.64 24.80 21.51
C LEU A 125 -4.77 25.19 20.56
N TYR A 126 -4.57 24.98 19.25
CA TYR A 126 -5.60 25.25 18.25
C TYR A 126 -6.82 24.34 18.41
N ASN A 127 -6.61 23.04 18.62
CA ASN A 127 -7.70 22.10 18.85
C ASN A 127 -8.44 22.43 20.16
N ALA A 128 -7.73 22.81 21.22
CA ALA A 128 -8.36 23.27 22.47
C ALA A 128 -9.22 24.53 22.26
N ALA A 129 -8.74 25.50 21.48
CA ALA A 129 -9.53 26.67 21.11
C ALA A 129 -10.72 26.30 20.22
N SER A 130 -10.56 25.32 19.34
CA SER A 130 -11.62 24.87 18.43
C SER A 130 -12.77 24.13 19.11
N LEU A 131 -12.57 23.55 20.30
CA LEU A 131 -13.66 22.99 21.11
C LEU A 131 -14.69 24.05 21.50
N ILE A 132 -14.30 25.33 21.50
CA ILE A 132 -15.16 26.48 21.78
C ILE A 132 -15.80 27.03 20.48
N GLY A 133 -15.15 26.85 19.33
CA GLY A 133 -15.54 27.47 18.05
C GLY A 133 -15.99 26.52 16.92
N GLY A 134 -15.95 25.20 17.12
CA GLY A 134 -16.42 24.19 16.15
C GLY A 134 -15.48 23.84 14.99
N TYR A 135 -14.28 24.41 14.91
CA TYR A 135 -13.34 24.19 13.79
C TYR A 135 -12.09 23.41 14.20
N GLY A 136 -12.20 22.08 14.31
CA GLY A 136 -11.05 21.20 14.59
C GLY A 136 -10.04 21.15 13.44
N VAL A 137 -8.76 20.94 13.76
CA VAL A 137 -7.74 20.59 12.76
C VAL A 137 -7.41 19.12 12.93
N ASP A 138 -7.78 18.33 11.93
CA ASP A 138 -7.38 16.93 11.82
C ASP A 138 -5.88 16.84 11.50
N TRP A 139 -5.07 16.87 12.55
CA TRP A 139 -3.63 16.75 12.43
C TRP A 139 -3.23 15.28 12.29
N HIS A 140 -2.87 14.86 11.07
CA HIS A 140 -2.54 13.48 10.78
C HIS A 140 -1.09 13.14 11.17
N LEU A 141 -0.89 11.92 11.70
CA LEU A 141 0.42 11.35 11.96
C LEU A 141 1.31 11.37 10.69
N PRO A 142 2.64 11.43 10.83
CA PRO A 142 3.56 11.33 9.71
C PRO A 142 3.36 10.02 8.91
N SER A 143 2.55 10.08 7.84
CA SER A 143 2.09 8.92 7.06
C SER A 143 2.99 8.59 5.88
N ARG A 144 4.18 9.19 5.80
CA ARG A 144 5.14 8.91 4.72
C ARG A 144 5.85 7.58 4.98
N THR A 145 5.56 6.57 4.16
CA THR A 145 6.25 5.26 4.25
C THR A 145 7.31 5.15 3.17
N VAL A 146 8.52 4.72 3.54
CA VAL A 146 9.66 4.59 2.61
C VAL A 146 10.21 3.18 2.70
N TRP A 147 10.23 2.47 1.58
CA TRP A 147 10.79 1.11 1.47
C TRP A 147 12.24 1.16 1.02
N ARG A 148 13.13 0.50 1.75
CA ARG A 148 14.57 0.45 1.43
C ARG A 148 15.15 -0.94 1.66
N ALA A 149 16.13 -1.29 0.84
CA ALA A 149 17.01 -2.43 1.09
C ALA A 149 17.99 -2.08 2.23
N GLY A 150 18.18 -2.98 3.19
CA GLY A 150 19.30 -2.92 4.14
C GLY A 150 19.38 -1.70 5.06
N GLY A 151 18.28 -1.02 5.38
CA GLY A 151 18.27 0.11 6.34
C GLY A 151 19.07 1.36 5.93
N GLY A 152 19.68 1.38 4.75
CA GLY A 152 20.58 2.44 4.30
C GLY A 152 19.89 3.76 3.93
N LEU A 153 20.70 4.77 3.62
CA LEU A 153 20.26 6.10 3.16
C LEU A 153 20.08 6.19 1.63
N GLY A 154 20.27 5.09 0.91
CA GLY A 154 20.17 5.02 -0.53
C GLY A 154 18.79 5.35 -1.10
N PRO A 155 18.70 5.48 -2.44
CA PRO A 155 17.44 5.70 -3.11
C PRO A 155 16.41 4.60 -2.78
N ALA A 156 15.25 5.01 -2.29
CA ALA A 156 14.16 4.09 -1.99
C ALA A 156 13.43 3.65 -3.27
N PRO A 157 13.28 2.34 -3.52
CA PRO A 157 12.54 1.82 -4.67
C PRO A 157 11.06 2.19 -4.64
N LEU A 158 10.47 2.29 -3.45
CA LEU A 158 9.07 2.65 -3.24
C LEU A 158 8.93 3.71 -2.14
N LYS A 159 8.08 4.72 -2.38
CA LYS A 159 7.71 5.76 -1.42
C LYS A 159 6.21 5.99 -1.43
N PHE A 160 5.60 6.03 -0.27
CA PHE A 160 4.22 6.45 -0.05
C PHE A 160 4.20 7.84 0.61
N TYR A 161 3.30 8.70 0.14
CA TYR A 161 3.08 10.05 0.63
C TYR A 161 1.64 10.16 1.14
N GLY A 162 1.39 9.85 2.40
CA GLY A 162 0.03 9.74 2.91
C GLY A 162 -0.79 11.04 2.90
N ILE A 163 -0.19 12.23 2.97
CA ILE A 163 -0.92 13.51 2.79
C ILE A 163 -1.63 13.59 1.42
N THR A 164 -0.96 13.08 0.39
CA THR A 164 -1.51 13.11 -0.98
C THR A 164 -2.06 11.77 -1.42
N ASP A 165 -1.97 10.76 -0.53
CA ASP A 165 -2.23 9.35 -0.79
C ASP A 165 -1.58 8.84 -2.10
N LYS A 166 -0.30 9.17 -2.31
CA LYS A 166 0.41 8.85 -3.55
C LYS A 166 1.58 7.93 -3.31
N TYR A 167 1.71 6.92 -4.15
CA TYR A 167 2.92 6.13 -4.31
C TYR A 167 3.80 6.65 -5.45
N LYS A 168 5.10 6.68 -5.19
CA LYS A 168 6.18 6.92 -6.16
C LYS A 168 7.05 5.66 -6.23
N VAL A 169 7.10 5.07 -7.41
CA VAL A 169 7.87 3.87 -7.73
C VAL A 169 9.09 4.27 -8.55
N ARG A 170 10.23 3.62 -8.31
CA ARG A 170 11.38 3.64 -9.22
C ARG A 170 11.39 2.34 -10.02
N ALA A 171 10.84 2.38 -11.23
CA ALA A 171 10.67 1.19 -12.07
C ALA A 171 11.99 0.44 -12.37
N ALA A 172 13.14 1.14 -12.34
CA ALA A 172 14.45 0.52 -12.50
C ALA A 172 14.91 -0.33 -11.29
N GLN A 173 14.23 -0.25 -10.15
CA GLN A 173 14.61 -0.93 -8.90
C GLN A 173 13.48 -1.79 -8.31
N LEU A 174 12.26 -1.63 -8.80
CA LEU A 174 11.09 -2.37 -8.33
C LEU A 174 10.09 -2.49 -9.46
N ASP A 175 9.60 -3.71 -9.69
CA ASP A 175 8.52 -3.94 -10.65
C ASP A 175 7.28 -3.12 -10.24
N PRO A 176 6.71 -2.29 -11.15
CA PRO A 176 5.50 -1.53 -10.87
C PRO A 176 4.32 -2.38 -10.38
N ARG A 177 4.19 -3.62 -10.84
CA ARG A 177 3.12 -4.57 -10.44
C ARG A 177 3.18 -4.88 -8.95
N VAL A 178 4.39 -5.08 -8.44
CA VAL A 178 4.63 -5.28 -7.01
C VAL A 178 4.22 -4.04 -6.20
N ALA A 179 4.52 -2.86 -6.72
CA ALA A 179 4.11 -1.62 -6.08
C ALA A 179 2.57 -1.43 -6.11
N TYR A 180 1.89 -1.85 -7.18
CA TYR A 180 0.42 -1.84 -7.25
C TYR A 180 -0.19 -2.76 -6.20
N ALA A 181 0.33 -3.99 -6.07
CA ALA A 181 -0.11 -4.93 -5.04
C ALA A 181 0.07 -4.36 -3.62
N GLN A 182 1.21 -3.73 -3.34
CA GLN A 182 1.44 -3.07 -2.04
C GLN A 182 0.47 -1.90 -1.78
N ALA A 183 0.09 -1.15 -2.80
CA ALA A 183 -0.87 -0.04 -2.66
C ALA A 183 -2.28 -0.55 -2.30
N VAL A 184 -2.72 -1.64 -2.92
CA VAL A 184 -4.00 -2.30 -2.59
C VAL A 184 -3.98 -2.84 -1.17
N LEU A 185 -2.92 -3.55 -0.80
CA LEU A 185 -2.76 -4.10 0.56
C LEU A 185 -2.82 -2.99 1.61
N HIS A 186 -2.13 -1.88 1.36
CA HIS A 186 -2.15 -0.74 2.25
C HIS A 186 -3.55 -0.12 2.34
N PHE A 187 -4.22 0.09 1.21
CA PHE A 187 -5.58 0.63 1.16
C PHE A 187 -6.62 -0.22 1.93
N TRP A 188 -6.51 -1.56 1.89
CA TRP A 188 -7.41 -2.43 2.66
C TRP A 188 -7.03 -2.60 4.13
N SER A 189 -5.80 -2.27 4.50
CA SER A 189 -5.32 -2.33 5.89
C SER A 189 -5.56 -1.05 6.69
N THR A 190 -5.97 0.03 6.03
CA THR A 190 -6.23 1.35 6.63
C THR A 190 -7.72 1.60 6.72
#